data_AF-A0A432WDN4-F1
#
_entry.id   AF-A0A432WDN4-F1
#
_cell.length_a   1.000
_cell.length_b   1.000
_cell.length_c   1.000
_cell.angle_alpha   90.00
_cell.angle_beta   90.00
_cell.angle_gamma   90.00
#
_symmetry.space_group_name_H-M   'P 1'
#
loop_
_entity.id
_entity.type
_entity.pdbx_description
1 polymer ?
#
loop_
_entity_poly.entity_id
_entity_poly.type
_entity_poly.pdbx_seq_one_letter_code
_entity_poly.pdbx_strand_id
1 'polypeptide(L)'
;MEWIDFAILGVIGLSIVISLIRGFVREAMSLAVWIAAFFVASGFYEHLAVYFSGFEDAMVRNGIAVAILFVVTLIVGALVTHIAATLVQKTGLTGTDRLLGAIFGAFRGVLIVCAILFFMDSFTQSASTDWWLNASLIPHFEIYIQWFFDYLQNTSSFLQQN
;
A
#
# COMPACT_ATOMS: atom_id res chain seq x y z
N MET A 1 3.06 -3.12 -28.88
CA MET A 1 2.20 -2.70 -27.75
C MET A 1 1.11 -3.74 -27.65
N GLU A 2 1.24 -4.61 -26.66
CA GLU A 2 0.32 -5.71 -26.39
C GLU A 2 -0.85 -5.24 -25.52
N TRP A 3 -1.88 -6.08 -25.37
CA TRP A 3 -3.03 -5.77 -24.51
C TRP A 3 -2.62 -5.45 -23.07
N ILE A 4 -1.55 -6.09 -22.57
CA ILE A 4 -1.00 -5.85 -21.23
C ILE A 4 -0.44 -4.43 -21.07
N ASP A 5 0.13 -3.85 -22.14
CA ASP A 5 0.64 -2.48 -22.10
C ASP A 5 -0.50 -1.48 -21.85
N PHE A 6 -1.64 -1.70 -22.49
CA PHE A 6 -2.85 -0.91 -22.26
C PHE A 6 -3.44 -1.13 -20.86
N ALA A 7 -3.37 -2.37 -20.33
CA ALA A 7 -3.79 -2.65 -18.97
C ALA A 7 -2.93 -1.93 -17.93
N ILE A 8 -1.60 -1.94 -18.10
CA ILE A 8 -0.63 -1.22 -17.25
C ILE A 8 -0.94 0.28 -17.26
N LEU A 9 -1.07 0.89 -18.44
CA LEU A 9 -1.43 2.30 -18.57
C LEU A 9 -2.80 2.60 -17.95
N GLY A 10 -3.76 1.68 -18.11
CA GLY A 10 -5.09 1.78 -17.50
C GLY A 10 -5.04 1.82 -15.98
N VAL A 11 -4.27 0.95 -15.34
CA VAL A 11 -4.09 0.92 -13.87
C VAL A 11 -3.43 2.20 -13.37
N ILE A 12 -2.35 2.64 -14.02
CA ILE A 12 -1.63 3.86 -13.64
C ILE A 12 -2.54 5.08 -13.84
N GLY A 13 -3.18 5.19 -15.00
CA GLY A 13 -4.11 6.27 -15.33
C GLY A 13 -5.28 6.35 -14.36
N LEU A 14 -5.89 5.20 -14.04
CA LEU A 14 -6.96 5.13 -13.04
C LEU A 14 -6.46 5.56 -11.65
N SER A 15 -5.27 5.13 -11.25
CA SER A 15 -4.68 5.52 -9.97
C SER A 15 -4.42 7.03 -9.90
N ILE A 16 -3.94 7.64 -10.99
CA ILE A 16 -3.77 9.09 -11.12
C ILE A 16 -5.11 9.80 -10.98
N VAL A 17 -6.13 9.39 -11.74
CA VAL A 17 -7.46 10.02 -11.73
C VAL A 17 -8.08 9.94 -10.34
N ILE A 18 -8.06 8.77 -9.70
CA ILE A 18 -8.58 8.59 -8.33
C ILE A 18 -7.86 9.53 -7.36
N SER A 19 -6.54 9.64 -7.47
CA SER A 19 -5.73 10.45 -6.55
C SER A 19 -5.87 11.96 -6.82
N LEU A 20 -6.10 12.35 -8.08
CA LEU A 20 -6.42 13.72 -8.45
C LEU A 20 -7.80 14.16 -7.94
N ILE A 21 -8.77 13.24 -7.86
CA ILE A 21 -10.08 13.51 -7.25
C ILE A 21 -9.99 13.58 -5.72
N ARG A 22 -9.24 12.65 -5.10
CA ARG A 22 -9.12 12.54 -3.64
C ARG A 22 -8.21 13.59 -2.98
N GLY A 23 -7.14 13.99 -3.67
CA GLY A 23 -6.10 14.86 -3.13
C GLY A 23 -4.95 14.09 -2.45
N PHE A 24 -3.75 14.68 -2.47
CA PHE A 24 -2.55 14.12 -1.85
C PHE A 24 -2.69 13.90 -0.34
N VAL A 25 -3.19 14.91 0.38
CA VAL A 25 -3.24 14.90 1.84
C VAL A 25 -4.05 13.71 2.34
N ARG A 26 -5.19 13.43 1.69
CA ARG A 26 -6.03 12.28 2.07
C ARG A 26 -5.29 10.97 1.86
N GLU A 27 -4.57 10.84 0.76
CA GLU A 27 -3.89 9.61 0.39
C GLU A 27 -2.64 9.36 1.27
N ALA A 28 -1.81 10.39 1.47
CA ALA A 28 -0.62 10.33 2.33
C ALA A 28 -0.98 10.09 3.80
N MET A 29 -1.99 10.80 4.33
CA MET A 29 -2.45 10.58 5.69
C MET A 29 -3.08 9.21 5.87
N SER A 30 -3.82 8.69 4.89
CA SER A 30 -4.35 7.33 4.92
C SER A 30 -3.20 6.31 5.08
N LEU A 31 -2.14 6.43 4.28
CA LEU A 31 -0.99 5.54 4.36
C LEU A 31 -0.27 5.68 5.72
N ALA A 32 -0.08 6.91 6.21
CA ALA A 32 0.50 7.16 7.52
C ALA A 32 -0.34 6.57 8.67
N VAL A 33 -1.67 6.65 8.59
CA VAL A 33 -2.60 6.07 9.56
C VAL A 33 -2.53 4.55 9.56
N TRP A 34 -2.41 3.91 8.40
CA TRP A 34 -2.19 2.46 8.31
C TRP A 34 -0.89 2.03 8.99
N ILE A 35 0.21 2.75 8.73
CA ILE A 35 1.50 2.50 9.39
C ILE A 35 1.37 2.70 10.90
N ALA A 36 0.77 3.81 11.34
CA ALA A 36 0.55 4.10 12.75
C ALA A 36 -0.31 3.03 13.44
N ALA A 37 -1.38 2.56 12.78
CA ALA A 37 -2.25 1.49 13.29
C ALA A 37 -1.47 0.19 13.50
N PHE A 38 -0.55 -0.14 12.59
CA PHE A 38 0.33 -1.31 12.75
C PHE A 38 1.23 -1.17 13.99
N PHE A 39 1.90 -0.03 14.17
CA PHE A 39 2.76 0.22 15.32
C PHE A 39 1.99 0.28 16.65
N VAL A 40 0.81 0.89 16.66
CA VAL A 40 -0.04 0.95 17.86
C VAL A 40 -0.52 -0.46 18.22
N ALA A 41 -1.01 -1.22 17.24
CA ALA A 41 -1.47 -2.57 17.51
C ALA A 41 -0.33 -3.48 17.99
N SER A 42 0.84 -3.43 17.33
CA SER A 42 1.99 -4.27 17.72
C SER A 42 2.63 -3.86 19.05
N GLY A 43 2.61 -2.57 19.41
CA GLY A 43 3.19 -2.08 20.66
C GLY A 43 2.27 -2.20 21.88
N PHE A 44 0.94 -2.13 21.69
CA PHE A 44 0.00 -2.02 22.81
C PHE A 44 -0.92 -3.24 22.99
N TYR A 45 -0.89 -4.25 22.11
CA TYR A 45 -1.82 -5.39 22.21
C TYR A 45 -1.75 -6.10 23.56
N GLU A 46 -0.57 -6.28 24.15
CA GLU A 46 -0.41 -6.98 25.43
C GLU A 46 -1.15 -6.26 26.57
N HIS A 47 -1.11 -4.93 26.58
CA HIS A 47 -1.78 -4.11 27.58
C HIS A 47 -3.30 -4.24 27.48
N LEU A 48 -3.84 -4.30 26.26
CA LEU A 48 -5.27 -4.47 26.05
C LEU A 48 -5.71 -5.94 26.26
N ALA A 49 -4.85 -6.90 25.93
CA ALA A 49 -5.14 -8.33 26.04
C ALA A 49 -5.46 -8.77 27.48
N VAL A 50 -4.89 -8.12 28.50
CA VAL A 50 -5.16 -8.45 29.92
C VAL A 50 -6.64 -8.34 30.28
N TYR A 51 -7.39 -7.44 29.64
CA TYR A 51 -8.82 -7.26 29.90
C TYR A 51 -9.71 -8.35 29.28
N PHE A 52 -9.17 -9.16 28.37
CA PHE A 52 -9.87 -10.26 27.71
C PHE A 52 -9.65 -11.60 28.44
N SER A 53 -9.77 -11.59 29.76
CA SER A 53 -9.56 -12.78 30.61
C SER A 53 -10.60 -13.89 30.42
N GLY A 54 -11.69 -13.63 29.69
CA GLY A 54 -12.71 -14.64 29.35
C GLY A 54 -12.30 -15.61 28.25
N PHE A 55 -11.15 -15.38 27.58
CA PHE A 55 -10.58 -16.30 26.61
C PHE A 55 -9.38 -17.02 27.23
N GLU A 56 -9.42 -18.35 27.27
CA GLU A 56 -8.32 -19.18 27.79
C GLU A 56 -7.13 -19.20 26.83
N ASP A 57 -7.39 -19.14 25.52
CA ASP A 57 -6.35 -19.15 24.49
C ASP A 57 -5.71 -17.76 24.35
N ALA A 58 -4.41 -17.68 24.67
CA ALA A 58 -3.60 -16.47 24.56
C ALA A 58 -3.51 -15.94 23.12
N MET A 59 -3.51 -16.82 22.10
CA MET A 59 -3.47 -16.43 20.70
C MET A 59 -4.76 -15.70 20.30
N VAL A 60 -5.91 -16.24 20.71
CA VAL A 60 -7.23 -15.62 20.48
C VAL A 60 -7.30 -14.27 21.18
N ARG A 61 -6.89 -14.23 22.45
CA ARG A 61 -6.89 -13.01 23.27
C ARG A 61 -6.06 -11.88 22.67
N ASN A 62 -4.82 -12.20 22.28
CA ASN A 62 -3.91 -11.24 21.66
C ASN A 62 -4.41 -10.81 20.28
N GLY A 63 -4.94 -11.75 19.48
CA GLY A 63 -5.52 -11.45 18.17
C GLY A 63 -6.68 -10.46 18.25
N ILE A 64 -7.59 -10.63 19.22
CA ILE A 64 -8.70 -9.70 19.46
C ILE A 64 -8.16 -8.31 19.88
N ALA A 65 -7.17 -8.26 20.77
CA ALA A 65 -6.56 -7.01 21.20
C ALA A 65 -5.90 -6.25 20.04
N VAL A 66 -5.12 -6.94 19.21
CA VAL A 66 -4.53 -6.40 17.98
C VAL A 66 -5.63 -5.85 17.07
N ALA A 67 -6.66 -6.64 16.79
CA ALA A 67 -7.75 -6.23 15.90
C ALA A 67 -8.47 -4.97 16.40
N ILE A 68 -8.78 -4.90 17.69
CA ILE A 68 -9.45 -3.74 18.29
C ILE A 68 -8.56 -2.50 18.22
N LEU A 69 -7.30 -2.59 18.66
CA LEU A 69 -6.36 -1.46 18.60
C LEU A 69 -6.17 -0.97 17.17
N PHE A 70 -6.02 -1.89 16.24
CA PHE A 70 -5.84 -1.58 14.83
C PHE A 70 -7.06 -0.81 14.28
N VAL A 71 -8.26 -1.37 14.44
CA VAL A 71 -9.50 -0.75 13.95
C VAL A 71 -9.78 0.59 14.62
N VAL A 72 -9.62 0.70 15.94
CA VAL A 72 -9.81 1.96 16.67
C VAL A 72 -8.83 3.02 16.16
N THR A 73 -7.56 2.65 15.96
CA THR A 73 -6.55 3.59 15.43
C THR A 73 -6.88 4.03 14.02
N LEU A 74 -7.37 3.13 13.15
CA LEU A 74 -7.85 3.48 11.82
C LEU A 74 -9.03 4.45 11.87
N ILE A 75 -10.01 4.24 12.76
CA ILE A 75 -11.17 5.13 12.91
C ILE A 75 -10.73 6.53 13.35
N VAL A 76 -9.90 6.62 14.40
CA VAL A 76 -9.37 7.89 14.89
C VAL A 76 -8.53 8.58 13.81
N GLY A 77 -7.64 7.83 13.16
CA GLY A 77 -6.80 8.33 12.08
C GLY A 77 -7.61 8.81 10.86
N ALA A 78 -8.72 8.14 10.53
CA ALA A 78 -9.62 8.57 9.46
C ALA A 78 -10.30 9.91 9.80
N LEU A 79 -10.68 10.14 11.06
CA LEU A 79 -11.20 11.42 11.52
C LEU A 79 -10.14 12.52 11.40
N VAL A 80 -8.91 12.27 11.88
CA VAL A 80 -7.79 13.21 11.75
C VAL A 80 -7.50 13.53 10.28
N THR A 81 -7.48 12.51 9.42
CA THR A 81 -7.30 12.66 7.97
C THR A 81 -8.41 13.53 7.37
N HIS A 82 -9.66 13.34 7.79
CA HIS A 82 -10.79 14.15 7.32
C HIS A 82 -10.59 15.62 7.68
N ILE A 83 -10.25 15.90 8.94
CA ILE A 83 -9.99 17.27 9.42
C ILE A 83 -8.85 17.90 8.62
N ALA A 84 -7.72 17.21 8.47
CA ALA A 84 -6.57 17.69 7.71
C ALA A 84 -6.93 18.01 6.24
N ALA A 85 -7.68 17.12 5.59
CA ALA A 85 -8.14 17.34 4.22
C ALA A 85 -9.08 18.56 4.11
N THR A 86 -9.98 18.74 5.08
CA THR A 86 -10.86 19.92 5.13
C THR A 86 -10.09 21.22 5.36
N LEU A 87 -9.03 21.20 6.17
CA LEU A 87 -8.18 22.38 6.37
C LEU A 87 -7.52 22.81 5.06
N VAL A 88 -6.98 21.87 4.28
CA VAL A 88 -6.37 22.16 2.97
C VAL A 88 -7.37 22.72 1.97
N GLN A 89 -8.61 22.23 2.01
CA GLN A 89 -9.68 22.79 1.18
C GLN A 89 -10.00 24.25 1.56
N LYS A 90 -9.94 24.58 2.86
CA LYS A 90 -10.21 25.93 3.37
C LYS A 90 -9.07 26.92 3.11
N THR A 91 -7.82 26.46 2.99
CA THR A 91 -6.68 27.34 2.67
C THR A 91 -6.61 27.75 1.20
N GLY A 92 -7.46 27.18 0.33
CA GLY A 92 -7.43 27.44 -1.11
C GLY A 92 -6.32 26.70 -1.86
N LEU A 93 -5.53 25.86 -1.18
CA LEU A 93 -4.44 25.07 -1.76
C LEU A 93 -4.92 23.77 -2.44
N THR A 94 -6.22 23.61 -2.65
CA THR A 94 -6.84 22.43 -3.27
C THR A 94 -6.23 22.09 -4.63
N GLY A 95 -5.82 23.08 -5.42
CA GLY A 95 -5.17 22.84 -6.72
C GLY A 95 -3.84 22.10 -6.58
N THR A 96 -2.97 22.60 -5.70
CA THR A 96 -1.66 21.99 -5.42
C THR A 96 -1.83 20.60 -4.80
N ASP A 97 -2.76 20.43 -3.86
CA ASP A 97 -3.08 19.13 -3.24
C ASP A 97 -3.49 18.07 -4.27
N ARG A 98 -4.30 18.45 -5.27
CA ARG A 98 -4.71 17.55 -6.35
C ARG A 98 -3.59 17.23 -7.32
N LEU A 99 -2.72 18.19 -7.64
CA LEU A 99 -1.55 17.96 -8.49
C LEU A 99 -0.53 17.02 -7.83
N LEU A 100 -0.21 17.26 -6.55
CA LEU A 100 0.60 16.32 -5.77
C LEU A 100 -0.09 14.95 -5.66
N GLY A 101 -1.42 14.95 -5.58
CA GLY A 101 -2.24 13.74 -5.57
C GLY A 101 -2.04 12.94 -6.85
N ALA A 102 -2.00 13.58 -8.02
CA ALA A 102 -1.73 12.91 -9.29
C ALA A 102 -0.32 12.27 -9.34
N ILE A 103 0.70 12.98 -8.87
CA ILE A 103 2.08 12.45 -8.80
C ILE A 103 2.13 11.24 -7.86
N PHE A 104 1.53 11.36 -6.67
CA PHE A 104 1.43 10.26 -5.72
C PHE A 104 0.65 9.07 -6.30
N GLY A 105 -0.45 9.35 -7.01
CA GLY A 105 -1.27 8.36 -7.69
C GLY A 105 -0.51 7.62 -8.80
N ALA A 106 0.35 8.31 -9.54
CA ALA A 106 1.22 7.71 -10.54
C ALA A 106 2.21 6.75 -9.88
N PHE A 107 2.89 7.19 -8.81
CA PHE A 107 3.81 6.35 -8.05
C PHE A 107 3.11 5.12 -7.47
N ARG A 108 1.95 5.30 -6.85
CA ARG A 108 1.12 4.18 -6.35
C ARG A 108 0.70 3.23 -7.48
N GLY A 109 0.34 3.78 -8.64
CA GLY A 109 -0.02 3.00 -9.82
C GLY A 109 1.14 2.11 -10.30
N VAL A 110 2.36 2.67 -10.34
CA VAL A 110 3.59 1.92 -10.66
C VAL A 110 3.81 0.81 -9.65
N LEU A 111 3.71 1.08 -8.35
CA LEU A 111 3.86 0.07 -7.30
C LEU A 111 2.82 -1.06 -7.42
N ILE A 112 1.56 -0.73 -7.71
CA ILE A 112 0.51 -1.73 -7.92
C ILE A 112 0.83 -2.60 -9.13
N VAL A 113 1.29 -2.01 -10.25
CA VAL A 113 1.70 -2.76 -11.43
C VAL A 113 2.90 -3.66 -11.13
N CYS A 114 3.93 -3.16 -10.43
CA CYS A 114 5.06 -3.99 -9.99
C CYS A 114 4.59 -5.20 -9.19
N ALA A 115 3.68 -4.99 -8.22
CA ALA A 115 3.14 -6.08 -7.42
C ALA A 115 2.38 -7.10 -8.29
N ILE A 116 1.52 -6.64 -9.20
CA ILE A 116 0.76 -7.54 -10.10
C ILE A 116 1.70 -8.34 -10.99
N LEU A 117 2.65 -7.69 -11.67
CA LEU A 117 3.61 -8.35 -12.55
C LEU A 117 4.46 -9.36 -11.76
N PHE A 118 4.94 -8.98 -10.57
CA PHE A 118 5.65 -9.90 -9.68
C PHE A 118 4.81 -11.13 -9.31
N PHE A 119 3.55 -10.94 -8.90
CA PHE A 119 2.67 -12.05 -8.59
C PHE A 119 2.39 -12.94 -9.81
N MET A 120 2.23 -12.34 -11.00
CA MET A 120 2.06 -13.09 -12.22
C MET A 120 3.31 -13.91 -12.57
N ASP A 121 4.49 -13.32 -12.50
CA ASP A 121 5.76 -14.02 -12.76
C ASP A 121 6.01 -15.15 -11.74
N SER A 122 5.82 -14.87 -10.44
CA SER A 122 6.15 -15.82 -9.37
C SER A 122 5.15 -16.98 -9.23
N PHE A 123 3.86 -16.73 -9.49
CA PHE A 123 2.80 -17.72 -9.25
C PHE A 123 2.17 -18.28 -10.52
N THR A 124 2.55 -17.79 -11.71
CA THR A 124 2.01 -18.27 -12.99
C THR A 124 3.11 -18.40 -14.04
N GLN A 125 2.87 -19.16 -15.11
CA GLN A 125 3.80 -19.24 -16.25
C GLN A 125 3.61 -18.07 -17.24
N SER A 126 3.19 -16.89 -16.76
CA SER A 126 2.92 -15.74 -17.64
C SER A 126 4.18 -15.25 -18.35
N ALA A 127 5.34 -15.32 -17.70
CA ALA A 127 6.61 -14.82 -18.23
C ALA A 127 7.09 -15.55 -19.51
N SER A 128 6.59 -16.75 -19.81
CA SER A 128 6.94 -17.51 -21.01
C SER A 128 5.97 -17.31 -22.19
N THR A 129 4.96 -16.44 -22.05
CA THR A 129 3.94 -16.24 -23.08
C THR A 129 4.29 -15.12 -24.06
N ASP A 130 3.80 -15.23 -25.30
CA ASP A 130 4.08 -14.26 -26.36
C ASP A 130 3.66 -12.82 -26.00
N TRP A 131 2.54 -12.64 -25.30
CA TRP A 131 2.06 -11.31 -24.92
C TRP A 131 2.90 -10.67 -23.80
N TRP A 132 3.62 -11.47 -23.00
CA TRP A 132 4.55 -10.98 -21.99
C TRP A 132 5.88 -10.55 -22.64
N LEU A 133 6.43 -11.42 -23.49
CA LEU A 133 7.72 -11.19 -24.16
C LEU A 133 7.66 -10.03 -25.16
N ASN A 134 6.51 -9.81 -25.82
CA ASN A 134 6.31 -8.72 -26.77
C ASN A 134 5.83 -7.40 -26.13
N ALA A 135 5.60 -7.38 -24.80
CA ALA A 135 5.15 -6.18 -24.10
C ALA A 135 6.25 -5.13 -24.04
N SER A 136 5.91 -3.88 -24.38
CA SER A 136 6.90 -2.79 -24.38
C SER A 136 7.17 -2.24 -22.98
N LEU A 137 6.19 -2.30 -22.08
CA LEU A 137 6.27 -1.69 -20.75
C LEU A 137 6.89 -2.62 -19.71
N ILE A 138 6.64 -3.93 -19.77
CA ILE A 138 7.09 -4.89 -18.75
C ILE A 138 8.59 -4.77 -18.41
N PRO A 139 9.53 -4.70 -19.37
CA PRO A 139 10.96 -4.59 -19.05
C PRO A 139 11.33 -3.37 -18.20
N HIS A 140 10.55 -2.28 -18.28
CA HIS A 140 10.79 -1.09 -17.47
C HIS A 140 10.39 -1.29 -16.00
N PHE A 141 9.49 -2.23 -15.71
CA PHE A 141 9.08 -2.57 -14.35
C PHE A 141 10.00 -3.59 -13.70
N GLU A 142 10.65 -4.46 -14.49
CA GLU A 142 11.59 -5.46 -13.99
C GLU A 142 12.74 -4.85 -13.18
N ILE A 143 13.28 -3.70 -13.60
CA ILE A 143 14.34 -2.99 -12.87
C ILE A 143 13.91 -2.66 -11.43
N TYR A 144 12.69 -2.16 -11.26
CA TYR A 144 12.18 -1.78 -9.94
C TYR A 144 11.88 -3.02 -9.08
N ILE A 145 11.38 -4.09 -9.71
CA ILE A 145 11.10 -5.36 -9.04
C ILE A 145 12.42 -5.98 -8.55
N GLN A 146 13.43 -6.09 -9.42
CA GLN A 146 14.76 -6.63 -9.10
C GLN A 146 15.42 -5.84 -7.97
N TRP A 147 15.47 -4.51 -8.07
CA TRP A 147 16.03 -3.66 -7.01
C TRP A 147 15.36 -3.91 -5.65
N PHE A 148 14.03 -4.07 -5.64
CA PHE A 148 13.30 -4.35 -4.42
C PHE A 148 13.66 -5.71 -3.82
N PHE A 149 13.81 -6.74 -4.66
CA PHE A 149 14.22 -8.08 -4.21
C PHE A 149 15.65 -8.10 -3.69
N ASP A 150 16.58 -7.44 -4.37
CA ASP A 150 17.97 -7.32 -3.92
C ASP A 150 18.02 -6.63 -2.55
N TYR A 151 17.22 -5.58 -2.36
CA TYR A 151 17.13 -4.90 -1.06
C TYR A 151 16.59 -5.82 0.03
N LEU A 152 15.52 -6.59 -0.26
CA LEU A 152 14.95 -7.55 0.69
C LEU A 152 15.92 -8.69 1.02
N GLN A 153 16.61 -9.27 0.04
CA GLN A 153 17.58 -10.34 0.26
C GLN A 153 18.77 -9.85 1.11
N ASN A 154 19.25 -8.64 0.85
CA ASN A 154 20.37 -8.06 1.60
C ASN A 154 20.01 -7.67 3.03
N THR A 155 18.73 -7.35 3.31
CA THR A 155 18.30 -6.83 4.62
C THR A 155 17.63 -7.90 5.50
N SER A 156 16.97 -8.90 4.91
CA SER A 156 16.20 -9.88 5.67
C SER A 156 17.02 -11.11 6.03
N SER A 157 17.20 -11.34 7.33
CA SER A 157 17.77 -12.59 7.86
C SER A 157 16.91 -13.82 7.57
N PHE A 158 15.67 -13.63 7.10
CA PHE A 158 14.75 -14.69 6.69
C PHE A 158 14.96 -15.19 5.26
N LEU A 159 15.58 -14.39 4.37
CA LEU A 159 15.85 -14.76 2.97
C LEU A 159 17.33 -15.13 2.73
N GLN A 160 18.22 -14.86 3.69
CA GLN A 160 19.56 -15.43 3.71
C GLN A 160 19.46 -16.94 4.01
N GLN A 161 19.20 -17.75 2.98
CA GLN A 161 19.57 -19.15 3.03
C GLN A 161 21.07 -19.26 2.77
N ASN A 162 21.79 -19.83 3.75
CA ASN A 162 23.19 -20.22 3.65
C ASN A 162 23.45 -21.08 2.40
#